data_AF-A0A4Y2H477-F1
#
_entry.id   AF-A0A4Y2H477-F1
#
_cell.length_a   1.000
_cell.length_b   1.000
_cell.length_c   1.000
_cell.angle_alpha   90.00
_cell.angle_beta   90.00
_cell.angle_gamma   90.00
#
_symmetry.space_group_name_H-M   'P 1'
#
loop_
_entity.id
_entity.type
_entity.pdbx_description
1 polymer ?
#
loop_
_entity_poly.entity_id
_entity_poly.type
_entity_poly.pdbx_seq_one_letter_code
_entity_poly.pdbx_strand_id
1 'polypeptide(L)'
;MFKDVFVVSVTENKFISNSMKLQYLKASCRDEALRVIQSISISDANFDIAWKLLEDRYSNKRELLNAIIKTLLSQPNISESSSAILNLIDITNECIRSLEVLHYKVENLSETMIVFIIVEKLDKSTRYWWEKELNNSEDFGTLKQLLSFL
;
A
#
# COMPACT_ATOMS: atom_id res chain seq x y z
N MET A 1 -6.29 7.13 5.16
CA MET A 1 -6.26 7.89 6.43
C MET A 1 -6.98 9.24 6.35
N PHE A 2 -6.53 10.23 5.55
CA PHE A 2 -7.25 11.53 5.45
C PHE A 2 -8.70 11.38 5.00
N LYS A 3 -8.93 10.64 3.89
CA LYS A 3 -10.26 10.40 3.32
C LYS A 3 -11.23 9.82 4.37
N ASP A 4 -10.80 8.77 5.05
CA ASP A 4 -11.63 8.02 6.01
C ASP A 4 -12.04 8.92 7.19
N VAL A 5 -11.09 9.68 7.74
CA VAL A 5 -11.36 10.62 8.85
C VAL A 5 -12.28 11.75 8.40
N PHE A 6 -12.09 12.29 7.20
CA PHE A 6 -12.91 13.37 6.67
C PHE A 6 -14.34 12.91 6.35
N VAL A 7 -14.50 11.68 5.86
CA VAL A 7 -15.82 11.10 5.57
C VAL A 7 -16.64 11.00 6.85
N VAL A 8 -16.09 10.35 7.89
CA VAL A 8 -16.76 10.15 9.16
C VAL A 8 -17.05 11.47 9.88
N SER A 9 -16.12 12.43 9.82
CA SER A 9 -16.24 13.68 10.60
C SER A 9 -17.13 14.73 9.93
N VAL A 10 -17.11 14.79 8.59
CA VAL A 10 -17.69 15.91 7.82
C VAL A 10 -18.72 15.42 6.81
N THR A 11 -18.39 14.37 6.03
CA THR A 11 -19.24 13.96 4.90
C THR A 11 -20.52 13.26 5.36
N GLU A 12 -20.43 12.40 6.37
CA GLU A 12 -21.57 11.67 6.96
C GLU A 12 -22.38 12.50 7.95
N ASN A 13 -21.87 13.67 8.35
CA ASN A 13 -22.58 14.57 9.25
C ASN A 13 -23.78 15.22 8.52
N LYS A 14 -24.99 14.80 8.90
CA LYS A 14 -26.26 15.27 8.32
C LYS A 14 -26.63 16.70 8.74
N PHE A 15 -25.96 17.26 9.75
CA PHE A 15 -26.21 18.62 10.24
C PHE A 15 -25.39 19.69 9.51
N ILE A 16 -24.50 19.29 8.59
CA ILE A 16 -23.65 20.19 7.82
C ILE A 16 -24.13 20.18 6.36
N SER A 17 -24.37 21.36 5.77
CA SER A 17 -24.72 21.47 4.35
C SER A 17 -23.54 21.12 3.45
N ASN A 18 -23.79 20.72 2.20
CA ASN A 18 -22.73 20.39 1.25
C ASN A 18 -21.79 21.58 0.97
N SER A 19 -22.32 22.80 0.94
CA SER A 19 -21.56 24.05 0.87
C SER A 19 -20.59 24.20 2.04
N MET A 20 -21.03 23.95 3.27
CA MET A 20 -20.15 23.96 4.45
C MET A 20 -19.12 22.82 4.39
N LYS A 21 -19.51 21.61 3.96
CA LYS A 21 -18.58 20.49 3.74
C LYS A 21 -17.50 20.86 2.72
N LEU A 22 -17.85 21.55 1.64
CA LEU A 22 -16.90 22.04 0.64
C LEU A 22 -15.97 23.11 1.18
N GLN A 23 -16.47 24.00 2.04
CA GLN A 23 -15.63 24.97 2.76
C GLN A 23 -14.61 24.27 3.66
N TYR A 24 -15.03 23.27 4.44
CA TYR A 24 -14.13 22.45 5.26
C TYR A 24 -13.12 21.66 4.42
N LEU A 25 -13.56 21.12 3.29
CA LEU A 25 -12.70 20.39 2.35
C LEU A 25 -11.58 21.29 1.83
N LYS A 26 -11.94 22.48 1.33
CA LYS A 26 -10.97 23.49 0.87
C LYS A 26 -9.99 23.91 1.95
N ALA A 27 -10.47 24.13 3.18
CA ALA A 27 -9.62 24.51 4.30
C ALA A 27 -8.65 23.39 4.73
N SER A 28 -9.03 22.13 4.49
CA SER A 28 -8.22 20.96 4.82
C SER A 28 -7.19 20.62 3.75
N CYS A 29 -7.42 21.03 2.50
CA CYS A 29 -6.49 20.84 1.40
C CYS A 29 -5.35 21.87 1.42
N ARG A 30 -4.15 21.43 1.04
CA ARG A 30 -2.96 22.29 0.87
C ARG A 30 -2.34 22.10 -0.51
N ASP A 31 -1.59 23.09 -0.96
CA ASP A 31 -0.75 23.06 -2.15
C ASP A 31 -1.44 22.50 -3.41
N GLU A 32 -1.04 21.32 -3.86
CA GLU A 32 -1.59 20.66 -5.05
C GLU A 32 -3.07 20.28 -4.87
N ALA A 33 -3.45 19.74 -3.71
CA ALA A 33 -4.84 19.34 -3.46
C ALA A 33 -5.77 20.56 -3.48
N LEU A 34 -5.32 21.68 -2.91
CA LEU A 34 -6.08 22.93 -2.95
C LEU A 34 -6.21 23.44 -4.39
N ARG A 35 -5.13 23.40 -5.19
CA ARG A 35 -5.14 23.83 -6.59
C ARG A 35 -6.18 23.08 -7.44
N VAL A 36 -6.38 21.78 -7.19
CA VAL A 36 -7.37 20.95 -7.93
C VAL A 36 -8.79 21.47 -7.77
N ILE A 37 -9.16 21.96 -6.58
CA ILE A 37 -10.53 22.39 -6.25
C ILE A 37 -10.65 23.91 -6.09
N GLN A 38 -9.57 24.67 -6.27
CA GLN A 38 -9.51 26.09 -5.93
C GLN A 38 -10.55 26.90 -6.71
N SER A 39 -10.72 26.62 -8.00
CA SER A 39 -11.64 27.31 -8.91
C SER A 39 -13.12 26.99 -8.68
N ILE A 40 -13.44 25.94 -7.92
CA ILE A 40 -14.81 25.49 -7.69
C ILE A 40 -15.49 26.43 -6.69
N SER A 41 -16.61 27.05 -7.04
CA SER A 41 -17.36 27.91 -6.11
C SER A 41 -17.99 27.09 -4.97
N ILE A 42 -18.01 27.67 -3.77
CA ILE A 42 -18.64 27.02 -2.60
C ILE A 42 -20.15 27.03 -2.82
N SER A 43 -20.73 25.85 -3.06
CA SER A 43 -22.17 25.64 -3.19
C SER A 43 -22.53 24.19 -2.84
N ASP A 44 -23.81 23.94 -2.53
CA ASP A 44 -24.26 22.58 -2.21
C ASP A 44 -24.11 21.61 -3.40
N ALA A 45 -24.27 22.12 -4.63
CA ALA A 45 -24.15 21.33 -5.86
C ALA A 45 -22.70 20.92 -6.19
N ASN A 46 -21.72 21.64 -5.63
CA ASN A 46 -20.31 21.51 -6.03
C ASN A 46 -19.48 20.64 -5.10
N PHE A 47 -20.00 20.26 -3.92
CA PHE A 47 -19.24 19.41 -2.98
C PHE A 47 -18.87 18.07 -3.62
N ASP A 48 -19.86 17.36 -4.17
CA ASP A 48 -19.64 16.04 -4.76
C ASP A 48 -18.68 16.10 -5.96
N ILE A 49 -18.74 17.20 -6.73
CA ILE A 49 -17.83 17.45 -7.86
C ILE A 49 -16.39 17.64 -7.35
N ALA A 50 -16.19 18.50 -6.35
CA ALA A 50 -14.87 18.77 -5.77
C ALA A 50 -14.29 17.52 -5.10
N TRP A 51 -15.12 16.78 -4.37
CA TRP A 51 -14.74 15.54 -3.72
C TRP A 51 -14.31 14.49 -4.74
N LYS A 52 -15.09 14.31 -5.81
CA LYS A 52 -14.76 13.39 -6.90
C LYS A 52 -13.49 13.79 -7.64
N LEU A 53 -13.24 15.08 -7.88
CA LEU A 53 -12.00 15.53 -8.51
C LEU A 53 -10.75 15.22 -7.67
N LEU A 54 -10.83 15.42 -6.35
CA LEU A 54 -9.76 15.00 -5.45
C LEU A 54 -9.62 13.48 -5.43
N GLU A 55 -10.74 12.76 -5.39
CA GLU A 55 -10.74 11.31 -5.47
C GLU A 55 -10.05 10.87 -6.76
N ASP A 56 -10.51 11.27 -7.94
CA ASP A 56 -9.91 10.91 -9.23
C ASP A 56 -8.42 11.26 -9.31
N ARG A 57 -8.00 12.42 -8.77
CA ARG A 57 -6.59 12.84 -8.74
C ARG A 57 -5.72 11.98 -7.83
N TYR A 58 -6.20 11.65 -6.64
CA TYR A 58 -5.42 10.96 -5.60
C TYR A 58 -5.73 9.46 -5.48
N SER A 59 -6.73 8.96 -6.21
CA SER A 59 -7.12 7.55 -6.25
C SER A 59 -6.50 6.81 -7.44
N ASN A 60 -5.31 7.23 -7.90
CA ASN A 60 -4.56 6.48 -8.90
C ASN A 60 -4.04 5.17 -8.28
N LYS A 61 -4.96 4.23 -8.01
CA LYS A 61 -4.73 2.90 -7.46
C LYS A 61 -3.67 2.17 -8.27
N ARG A 62 -3.62 2.42 -9.58
CA ARG A 62 -2.59 1.89 -10.49
C ARG A 62 -1.21 2.42 -10.15
N GLU A 63 -1.04 3.71 -9.90
CA GLU A 63 0.25 4.28 -9.52
C GLU A 63 0.68 3.81 -8.13
N LEU A 64 -0.25 3.73 -7.17
CA LEU A 64 0.03 3.19 -5.85
C LEU A 64 0.42 1.71 -5.92
N LEU A 65 -0.32 0.90 -6.66
CA LEU A 65 0.00 -0.52 -6.90
C LEU A 65 1.37 -0.66 -7.57
N ASN A 66 1.64 0.14 -8.61
CA ASN A 66 2.92 0.14 -9.29
C ASN A 66 4.06 0.53 -8.34
N ALA A 67 3.86 1.49 -7.45
CA ALA A 67 4.83 1.89 -6.46
C ALA A 67 5.12 0.75 -5.48
N ILE A 68 4.09 0.09 -4.95
CA ILE A 68 4.23 -1.06 -4.04
C ILE A 68 5.00 -2.21 -4.72
N ILE A 69 4.59 -2.60 -5.94
CA ILE A 69 5.26 -3.66 -6.70
C ILE A 69 6.71 -3.28 -6.99
N LYS A 70 6.96 -2.02 -7.37
CA LYS A 70 8.32 -1.53 -7.63
C LYS A 70 9.17 -1.59 -6.37
N THR A 71 8.67 -1.16 -5.22
CA THR A 71 9.37 -1.27 -3.94
C THR A 71 9.76 -2.71 -3.65
N LEU A 72 8.80 -3.64 -3.72
CA LEU A 72 9.02 -5.07 -3.50
C LEU A 72 10.13 -5.65 -4.41
N LEU A 73 10.08 -5.36 -5.72
CA LEU A 73 11.05 -5.86 -6.70
C LEU A 73 12.43 -5.21 -6.60
N SER A 74 12.47 -3.94 -6.19
CA SER A 74 13.69 -3.13 -6.10
C SER A 74 14.50 -3.33 -4.82
N GLN A 75 14.02 -4.18 -3.89
CA GLN A 75 14.76 -4.50 -2.68
C GLN A 75 16.17 -5.02 -3.05
N PRO A 76 17.22 -4.57 -2.33
CA PRO A 76 18.59 -4.95 -2.63
C PRO A 76 18.82 -6.42 -2.29
N ASN A 77 19.80 -7.04 -2.95
CA ASN A 77 20.31 -8.33 -2.51
C ASN A 77 21.06 -8.12 -1.18
N ILE A 78 20.76 -8.95 -0.19
CA ILE A 78 21.30 -8.83 1.16
C ILE A 78 22.32 -9.94 1.45
N SER A 79 23.23 -9.68 2.37
CA SER A 79 24.12 -10.68 2.97
C SER A 79 23.52 -11.20 4.29
N GLU A 80 24.18 -12.17 4.93
CA GLU A 80 23.85 -12.74 6.26
C GLU A 80 24.01 -11.73 7.42
N SER A 81 23.44 -10.52 7.29
CA SER A 81 23.38 -9.52 8.35
C SER A 81 21.97 -9.50 8.91
N SER A 82 21.83 -9.67 10.23
CA SER A 82 20.53 -9.67 10.89
C SER A 82 19.74 -8.38 10.63
N SER A 83 20.41 -7.23 10.56
CA SER A 83 19.72 -5.96 10.26
C SER A 83 19.24 -5.88 8.81
N ALA A 84 19.96 -6.46 7.87
CA ALA A 84 19.56 -6.50 6.47
C ALA A 84 18.37 -7.44 6.24
N ILE A 85 18.37 -8.60 6.91
CA ILE A 85 17.26 -9.57 6.89
C ILE A 85 16.00 -8.96 7.49
N LEU A 86 16.09 -8.36 8.68
CA LEU A 86 14.94 -7.70 9.32
C LEU A 86 14.35 -6.59 8.44
N ASN A 87 15.21 -5.76 7.83
CA ASN A 87 14.74 -4.70 6.94
C ASN A 87 14.05 -5.26 5.66
N LEU A 88 14.56 -6.36 5.10
CA LEU A 88 13.92 -7.07 3.98
C LEU A 88 12.52 -7.59 4.39
N ILE A 89 12.39 -8.18 5.59
CA ILE A 89 11.13 -8.65 6.14
C ILE A 89 10.14 -7.50 6.35
N ASP A 90 10.60 -6.40 6.95
CA ASP A 90 9.75 -5.25 7.29
C ASP A 90 9.18 -4.60 6.03
N ILE A 91 10.01 -4.34 5.02
CA ILE A 91 9.59 -3.76 3.74
C ILE A 91 8.61 -4.71 3.02
N THR A 92 8.88 -6.01 3.05
CA THR A 92 8.01 -7.02 2.43
C THR A 92 6.63 -7.04 3.10
N ASN A 93 6.59 -7.05 4.43
CA ASN A 93 5.35 -6.99 5.19
C ASN A 93 4.58 -5.68 4.96
N GLU A 94 5.27 -4.55 4.86
CA GLU A 94 4.66 -3.26 4.51
C GLU A 94 4.01 -3.31 3.12
N CYS A 95 4.71 -3.88 2.13
CA CYS A 95 4.16 -4.05 0.78
C CYS A 95 2.90 -4.91 0.79
N ILE A 96 2.92 -6.05 1.49
CA ILE A 96 1.77 -6.96 1.58
C ILE A 96 0.58 -6.29 2.24
N ARG A 97 0.77 -5.65 3.40
CA ARG A 97 -0.30 -4.89 4.07
C ARG A 97 -0.87 -3.81 3.15
N SER A 98 -0.02 -3.13 2.38
CA SER A 98 -0.46 -2.11 1.43
C SER A 98 -1.27 -2.69 0.27
N LEU A 99 -0.92 -3.90 -0.22
CA LEU A 99 -1.72 -4.63 -1.21
C LEU A 99 -3.08 -5.04 -0.64
N GLU A 100 -3.14 -5.53 0.60
CA GLU A 100 -4.39 -5.90 1.26
C GLU A 100 -5.33 -4.71 1.48
N VAL A 101 -4.78 -3.55 1.85
CA VAL A 101 -5.52 -2.28 1.95
C VAL A 101 -6.11 -1.87 0.60
N LEU A 102 -5.44 -2.22 -0.50
CA LEU A 102 -5.95 -2.03 -1.86
C LEU A 102 -6.87 -3.15 -2.34
N HIS A 103 -7.23 -4.10 -1.46
CA HIS A 103 -8.03 -5.27 -1.74
C HIS A 103 -7.40 -6.27 -2.73
N TYR A 104 -6.07 -6.25 -2.87
CA TYR A 104 -5.31 -7.29 -3.55
C TYR A 104 -4.87 -8.34 -2.53
N LYS A 105 -5.55 -9.48 -2.53
CA LYS A 105 -5.20 -10.61 -1.67
C LYS A 105 -3.93 -11.30 -2.16
N VAL A 106 -3.03 -11.60 -1.23
CA VAL A 106 -1.82 -12.38 -1.48
C VAL A 106 -2.12 -13.84 -1.16
N GLU A 107 -2.51 -14.59 -2.18
CA GLU A 107 -2.88 -16.02 -2.08
C GLU A 107 -2.34 -16.80 -3.28
N ASN A 108 -2.10 -18.11 -3.10
CA ASN A 108 -1.67 -19.05 -4.14
C ASN A 108 -0.44 -18.54 -4.91
N LEU A 109 -0.56 -18.38 -6.24
CA LEU A 109 0.53 -17.93 -7.10
C LEU A 109 1.13 -16.58 -6.67
N SER A 110 0.33 -15.65 -6.16
CA SER A 110 0.86 -14.35 -5.73
C SER A 110 1.72 -14.45 -4.48
N GLU A 111 1.36 -15.33 -3.54
CA GLU A 111 2.19 -15.66 -2.39
C GLU A 111 3.49 -16.33 -2.85
N THR A 112 3.40 -17.34 -3.72
CA THR A 112 4.55 -18.05 -4.29
C THR A 112 5.51 -17.09 -5.01
N MET A 113 5.00 -16.13 -5.78
CA MET A 113 5.82 -15.13 -6.46
C MET A 113 6.55 -14.23 -5.46
N ILE A 114 5.89 -13.81 -4.38
CA ILE A 114 6.54 -13.00 -3.35
C ILE A 114 7.64 -13.81 -2.66
N VAL A 115 7.37 -15.06 -2.27
CA VAL A 115 8.38 -15.97 -1.70
C VAL A 115 9.59 -16.07 -2.63
N PHE A 116 9.38 -16.35 -3.91
CA PHE A 116 10.45 -16.42 -4.90
C PHE A 116 11.26 -15.11 -4.98
N ILE A 117 10.59 -13.96 -5.03
CA ILE A 117 11.25 -12.65 -5.08
C ILE A 117 12.14 -12.45 -3.85
N ILE A 118 11.64 -12.76 -2.64
CA ILE A 118 12.39 -12.58 -1.40
C ILE A 118 13.58 -13.55 -1.35
N VAL A 119 13.39 -14.81 -1.71
CA VAL A 119 14.46 -15.82 -1.77
C VAL A 119 15.58 -15.35 -2.71
N GLU A 120 15.25 -14.78 -3.87
CA GLU A 120 16.25 -14.23 -4.80
C GLU A 120 17.03 -13.02 -4.25
N LYS A 121 16.52 -12.33 -3.24
CA LYS A 121 17.26 -11.27 -2.54
C LYS A 121 18.23 -11.81 -1.49
N LEU A 122 18.08 -13.06 -1.07
CA LEU A 122 18.94 -13.68 -0.06
C LEU A 122 20.29 -14.08 -0.68
N ASP A 123 21.33 -14.08 0.16
CA ASP A 123 22.64 -14.59 -0.22
C ASP A 123 22.60 -16.11 -0.45
N LYS A 124 23.69 -16.66 -1.02
CA LYS A 124 23.76 -18.07 -1.42
C LYS A 124 23.66 -19.02 -0.23
N SER A 125 24.21 -18.65 0.92
CA SER A 125 24.22 -19.51 2.10
C SER A 125 22.83 -19.59 2.71
N THR A 126 22.16 -18.45 2.90
CA THR A 126 20.77 -18.43 3.41
C THR A 126 19.81 -19.17 2.49
N ARG A 127 19.93 -19.00 1.16
CA ARG A 127 19.13 -19.78 0.18
C ARG A 127 19.36 -21.27 0.31
N TYR A 128 20.61 -21.70 0.46
CA TYR A 128 20.93 -23.12 0.64
C TYR A 128 20.27 -23.71 1.90
N TRP A 129 20.29 -22.97 3.01
CA TRP A 129 19.63 -23.40 4.25
C TRP A 129 18.10 -23.43 4.12
N TRP A 130 17.52 -22.45 3.41
CA TRP A 130 16.09 -22.43 3.13
C TRP A 130 15.64 -23.64 2.31
N GLU A 131 16.34 -23.96 1.22
CA GLU A 131 16.06 -25.16 0.40
C GLU A 131 16.17 -26.45 1.22
N LYS A 132 17.10 -26.49 2.17
CA LYS A 132 17.25 -27.63 3.08
C LYS A 132 16.10 -27.74 4.07
N GLU A 133 15.59 -26.63 4.59
CA GLU A 133 14.44 -26.60 5.52
C GLU A 133 13.16 -27.13 4.84
N LEU A 134 12.99 -26.85 3.54
CA LEU A 134 11.88 -27.36 2.73
C LEU A 134 11.92 -28.88 2.47
N ASN A 135 13.02 -29.56 2.83
CA ASN A 135 13.14 -31.02 2.90
C ASN A 135 12.54 -31.79 1.71
N ASN A 136 12.86 -31.39 0.46
CA ASN A 136 12.37 -32.01 -0.78
C ASN A 136 10.83 -32.02 -0.95
N SER A 137 10.10 -31.14 -0.28
CA SER A 137 8.70 -30.91 -0.65
C SER A 137 8.63 -30.33 -2.07
N GLU A 138 7.66 -30.75 -2.87
CA GLU A 138 7.40 -30.16 -4.21
C GLU A 138 6.86 -28.72 -4.14
N ASP A 139 6.71 -28.17 -2.93
CA ASP A 139 6.13 -26.87 -2.67
C ASP A 139 7.21 -25.80 -2.44
N PHE A 140 6.94 -24.58 -2.88
CA PHE A 140 7.87 -23.44 -2.80
C PHE A 140 7.98 -22.85 -1.39
N GLY A 141 7.25 -23.41 -0.43
CA GLY A 141 7.10 -22.87 0.92
C GLY A 141 6.14 -21.68 0.95
N THR A 142 5.38 -21.59 2.03
CA THR A 142 4.50 -20.44 2.29
C THR A 142 5.32 -19.24 2.73
N LEU A 143 4.78 -18.03 2.53
CA LEU A 143 5.41 -16.81 3.02
C LEU A 143 5.60 -16.87 4.54
N LYS A 144 4.62 -17.45 5.25
CA LYS A 144 4.71 -17.64 6.70
C LYS A 144 5.88 -18.51 7.13
N GLN A 145 6.18 -19.58 6.39
CA GLN A 145 7.33 -20.43 6.67
C GLN A 145 8.64 -19.68 6.41
N LEU A 146 8.74 -18.97 5.28
CA LEU A 146 9.94 -18.18 4.97
C LEU A 146 10.21 -17.11 6.05
N LEU A 147 9.18 -16.36 6.45
CA LEU A 147 9.29 -15.34 7.49
C LEU A 147 9.56 -15.90 8.89
N SER A 148 9.28 -17.17 9.15
CA SER A 148 9.61 -17.83 10.43
C SER A 148 11.04 -18.39 10.43
N PHE A 149 11.57 -18.67 9.24
CA PHE A 149 12.94 -19.14 9.04
C PHE A 149 13.97 -18.00 9.12
N LEU A 150 13.65 -16.86 8.49
CA LEU A 150 14.46 -15.64 8.48
C LEU A 150 14.42 -14.91 9.84
#